data_AF-A0A538IE30-F1
#
_entry.id   AF-A0A538IE30-F1
#
_cell.length_a   1.000
_cell.length_b   1.000
_cell.length_c   1.000
_cell.angle_alpha   90.00
_cell.angle_beta   90.00
_cell.angle_gamma   90.00
#
_symmetry.space_group_name_H-M   'P 1'
#
loop_
_entity.id
_entity.type
_entity.pdbx_description
1 polymer ?
#
loop_
_entity_poly.entity_id
_entity_poly.type
_entity_poly.pdbx_seq_one_letter_code
_entity_poly.pdbx_strand_id
1 'polypeptide(L)'
;MTFRTPYALGCALCVGLSGATVARIGLVPAALVAAASLALAAGATSPQATLALAGLGLAVAGWGIGSVRLAAIDHSVLAPLIGTAERAVVEIEEPARRGSFELRMRAVVLRWRDLRPREPVLLELPLGRAPPQGVRLALIGVLRAPRGPSHGFDERAWLRRHGIHAVLRAQDWRVVGRRGGLAGIGDRLHAWLAGASVPGVAGVRRGVIEGVVLGEDEGLPDAL
;
A
#
# COMPACT_ATOMS: atom_id res chain seq x y z
N MET A 1 -7.64 -38.00 -7.64
CA MET A 1 -8.23 -36.65 -7.58
C MET A 1 -7.74 -35.84 -8.77
N THR A 2 -8.57 -35.70 -9.80
CA THR A 2 -8.26 -34.89 -10.99
C THR A 2 -8.55 -33.43 -10.67
N PHE A 3 -7.52 -32.67 -10.29
CA PHE A 3 -7.64 -31.22 -10.20
C PHE A 3 -8.02 -30.67 -11.58
N ARG A 4 -9.10 -29.90 -11.66
CA ARG A 4 -9.47 -29.21 -12.89
C ARG A 4 -8.33 -28.25 -13.24
N THR A 5 -7.82 -28.39 -14.45
CA THR A 5 -6.75 -27.61 -15.09
C THR A 5 -6.69 -26.12 -14.71
N PRO A 6 -7.80 -25.36 -14.67
CA PRO A 6 -7.76 -23.95 -14.26
C PRO A 6 -7.28 -23.72 -12.82
N TYR A 7 -7.61 -24.61 -11.87
CA TYR A 7 -7.18 -24.46 -10.48
C TYR A 7 -5.69 -24.75 -10.29
N ALA A 8 -5.14 -25.69 -11.05
CA ALA A 8 -3.72 -25.99 -11.01
C ALA A 8 -2.86 -24.80 -11.49
N LEU A 9 -3.31 -24.09 -12.53
CA LEU A 9 -2.65 -22.88 -13.02
C LEU A 9 -2.79 -21.71 -12.03
N GLY A 10 -3.94 -21.57 -11.38
CA GLY A 10 -4.15 -20.61 -10.29
C GLY A 10 -3.22 -20.86 -9.09
N CYS A 11 -3.12 -22.12 -8.64
CA CYS A 11 -2.20 -22.50 -7.58
C CYS A 11 -0.73 -22.23 -7.94
N ALA A 12 -0.32 -22.52 -9.18
CA ALA A 12 1.04 -22.24 -9.65
C ALA A 12 1.36 -20.73 -9.61
N LEU A 13 0.40 -19.88 -10.00
CA LEU A 13 0.54 -18.43 -9.90
C LEU A 13 0.64 -17.94 -8.45
N CYS A 14 -0.18 -18.49 -7.54
CA CYS A 14 -0.12 -18.16 -6.11
C CYS A 14 1.20 -18.59 -5.46
N VAL A 15 1.72 -19.76 -5.83
CA VAL A 15 3.04 -20.25 -5.38
C VAL A 15 4.16 -19.35 -5.91
N GLY A 16 4.09 -18.94 -7.19
CA GLY A 16 5.02 -17.98 -7.77
C GLY A 16 5.03 -16.63 -7.06
N LEU A 17 3.86 -16.07 -6.78
CA LEU A 17 3.71 -14.83 -6.02
C LEU A 17 4.27 -14.94 -4.59
N SER A 18 4.07 -16.08 -3.94
CA SER A 18 4.59 -16.35 -2.60
C SER A 18 6.11 -16.52 -2.62
N GLY A 19 6.68 -17.15 -3.66
CA GLY A 19 8.12 -17.32 -3.84
C GLY A 19 8.90 -16.02 -3.87
N ALA A 20 8.29 -14.93 -4.37
CA ALA A 20 8.89 -13.60 -4.37
C ALA A 20 9.22 -13.06 -2.97
N THR A 21 8.61 -13.60 -1.91
CA THR A 21 8.91 -13.23 -0.52
C THR A 21 10.20 -13.85 0.01
N VAL A 22 10.65 -14.98 -0.58
CA VAL A 22 11.80 -15.76 -0.12
C VAL A 22 13.08 -15.35 -0.84
N ALA A 23 13.03 -15.16 -2.16
CA ALA A 23 14.17 -14.68 -2.94
C ALA A 23 13.75 -13.76 -4.08
N ARG A 24 14.52 -12.71 -4.33
CA ARG A 24 14.23 -11.74 -5.39
C ARG A 24 14.93 -12.16 -6.67
N ILE A 25 14.17 -12.26 -7.74
CA ILE A 25 14.71 -12.47 -9.10
C ILE A 25 14.47 -11.19 -9.88
N GLY A 26 15.46 -10.74 -10.66
CA GLY A 26 15.29 -9.59 -11.55
C GLY A 26 14.16 -9.83 -12.56
N LEU A 27 13.45 -8.77 -12.96
CA LEU A 27 12.34 -8.89 -13.91
C LEU A 27 12.77 -9.51 -15.24
N VAL A 28 13.95 -9.14 -15.74
CA VAL A 28 14.50 -9.62 -17.01
C VAL A 28 14.75 -11.13 -17.02
N PRO A 29 15.49 -11.73 -16.07
CA PRO A 29 15.66 -13.18 -16.04
C PRO A 29 14.34 -13.93 -15.79
N ALA A 30 13.43 -13.39 -14.95
CA ALA A 30 12.13 -14.02 -14.75
C ALA A 30 11.28 -14.02 -16.04
N ALA A 31 11.24 -12.91 -16.77
CA ALA A 31 10.51 -12.80 -18.02
C ALA A 31 11.07 -13.73 -19.10
N LEU A 32 12.39 -13.86 -19.22
CA LEU A 32 13.05 -14.76 -20.19
C LEU A 32 12.72 -16.23 -19.89
N VAL A 33 12.78 -16.64 -18.62
CA VAL A 33 12.47 -18.02 -18.22
C VAL A 33 10.98 -18.33 -18.38
N ALA A 34 10.09 -17.37 -18.07
CA ALA A 34 8.65 -17.52 -18.31
C ALA A 34 8.32 -17.62 -19.81
N ALA A 35 8.96 -16.79 -20.65
CA ALA A 35 8.77 -16.84 -22.10
C ALA A 35 9.30 -18.16 -22.70
N ALA A 36 10.48 -18.61 -22.28
CA ALA A 36 11.06 -19.87 -22.75
C ALA A 36 10.21 -21.09 -22.37
N SER A 37 9.71 -21.14 -21.13
CA SER A 37 8.85 -22.23 -20.68
C SER A 37 7.48 -22.25 -21.39
N LEU A 38 6.88 -21.09 -21.66
CA LEU A 38 5.66 -21.00 -22.46
C LEU A 38 5.88 -21.39 -23.93
N ALA A 39 7.02 -21.01 -24.52
CA ALA A 39 7.38 -21.41 -25.87
C ALA A 39 7.59 -22.93 -25.99
N LEU A 40 8.24 -23.54 -24.99
CA LEU A 40 8.41 -25.00 -24.92
C LEU A 40 7.06 -25.71 -24.70
N ALA A 41 6.14 -25.12 -23.94
CA ALA A 41 4.79 -25.66 -23.77
C ALA A 41 4.01 -25.68 -25.09
N ALA A 42 4.15 -24.64 -25.92
CA ALA A 42 3.49 -24.57 -27.22
C ALA A 42 4.01 -25.60 -28.24
N GLY A 43 5.28 -26.03 -28.10
CA GLY A 43 5.88 -27.07 -28.93
C GLY A 43 5.72 -28.50 -28.39
N ALA A 44 5.13 -28.69 -27.21
CA ALA A 44 5.01 -30.00 -26.58
C ALA A 44 3.87 -30.82 -27.18
N THR A 45 4.17 -32.05 -27.58
CA THR A 45 3.18 -32.99 -28.14
C THR A 45 2.39 -33.74 -27.06
N SER A 46 2.90 -33.78 -25.82
CA SER A 46 2.21 -34.42 -24.71
C SER A 46 1.40 -33.40 -23.88
N PRO A 47 0.12 -33.72 -23.56
CA PRO A 47 -0.74 -32.82 -22.78
C PRO A 47 -0.20 -32.61 -21.35
N GLN A 48 0.49 -33.60 -20.79
CA GLN A 48 1.10 -33.50 -19.47
C GLN A 48 2.32 -32.57 -19.44
N ALA A 49 3.21 -32.63 -20.45
CA ALA A 49 4.36 -31.73 -20.53
C ALA A 49 3.92 -30.28 -20.79
N THR A 50 2.89 -30.09 -21.63
CA THR A 50 2.29 -28.77 -21.89
C THR A 50 1.82 -28.13 -20.59
N LEU A 51 1.09 -28.88 -19.74
CA LEU A 51 0.60 -28.37 -18.46
C LEU A 51 1.70 -28.08 -17.46
N ALA A 52 2.71 -28.94 -17.36
CA ALA A 52 3.85 -28.72 -16.48
C ALA A 52 4.65 -27.46 -16.86
N LEU A 53 4.92 -27.28 -18.15
CA LEU A 53 5.68 -26.14 -18.68
C LEU A 53 4.87 -24.83 -18.59
N ALA A 54 3.56 -24.86 -18.87
CA ALA A 54 2.69 -23.71 -18.69
C ALA A 54 2.57 -23.30 -17.21
N GLY A 55 2.46 -24.29 -16.30
CA GLY A 55 2.45 -24.03 -14.86
C GLY A 55 3.75 -23.42 -14.36
N LEU A 56 4.90 -23.92 -14.83
CA LEU A 56 6.22 -23.36 -14.53
C LEU A 56 6.33 -21.91 -15.02
N GLY A 57 5.92 -21.62 -16.26
CA GLY A 57 5.96 -20.27 -16.83
C GLY A 57 5.13 -19.27 -16.04
N LEU A 58 3.92 -19.66 -15.61
CA LEU A 58 3.07 -18.83 -14.75
C LEU A 58 3.67 -18.62 -13.36
N ALA A 59 4.29 -19.65 -12.77
CA ALA A 59 4.94 -19.53 -11.47
C ALA A 59 6.13 -18.55 -11.54
N VAL A 60 6.96 -18.63 -12.58
CA VAL A 60 8.09 -17.72 -12.78
C VAL A 60 7.63 -16.29 -13.11
N ALA A 61 6.58 -16.14 -13.92
CA ALA A 61 5.98 -14.84 -14.18
C ALA A 61 5.41 -14.20 -12.91
N GLY A 62 4.67 -14.97 -12.10
CA GLY A 62 4.16 -14.54 -10.79
C GLY A 62 5.28 -14.14 -9.84
N TRP A 63 6.38 -14.89 -9.82
CA TRP A 63 7.58 -14.57 -9.04
C TRP A 63 8.22 -13.25 -9.48
N GLY A 64 8.41 -13.05 -10.78
CA GLY A 64 8.98 -11.83 -11.34
C GLY A 64 8.13 -10.59 -11.02
N ILE A 65 6.82 -10.68 -11.22
CA ILE A 65 5.87 -9.60 -10.89
C ILE A 65 5.89 -9.30 -9.39
N GLY A 66 5.84 -10.34 -8.55
CA GLY A 66 5.93 -10.20 -7.09
C GLY A 66 7.22 -9.52 -6.65
N SER A 67 8.36 -9.90 -7.26
CA SER A 67 9.68 -9.34 -6.95
C SER A 67 9.79 -7.87 -7.32
N VAL A 68 9.26 -7.46 -8.48
CA VAL A 68 9.21 -6.05 -8.89
C VAL A 68 8.32 -5.24 -7.96
N ARG A 69 7.15 -5.77 -7.60
CA ARG A 69 6.24 -5.09 -6.67
C ARG A 69 6.89 -4.90 -5.29
N LEU A 70 7.57 -5.93 -4.79
CA LEU A 70 8.33 -5.84 -3.53
C LEU A 70 9.49 -4.86 -3.62
N ALA A 71 10.24 -4.86 -4.72
CA ALA A 71 11.32 -3.90 -4.95
C ALA A 71 10.80 -2.45 -4.99
N ALA A 72 9.64 -2.21 -5.61
CA ALA A 72 8.98 -0.91 -5.60
C ALA A 72 8.52 -0.50 -4.20
N ILE A 73 8.09 -1.46 -3.36
CA ILE A 73 7.75 -1.23 -1.96
C ILE A 73 8.98 -0.87 -1.14
N ASP A 74 10.15 -1.45 -1.40
CA ASP A 74 11.37 -1.19 -0.61
C ASP A 74 12.19 0.02 -1.07
N HIS A 75 11.95 0.51 -2.28
CA HIS A 75 12.68 1.65 -2.80
C HIS A 75 12.10 2.96 -2.25
N SER A 76 12.96 3.81 -1.67
CA SER A 76 12.57 5.16 -1.27
C SER A 76 13.64 6.19 -1.61
N VAL A 77 13.23 7.19 -2.39
CA VAL A 77 13.95 8.42 -2.70
C VAL A 77 13.91 9.39 -1.52
N LEU A 78 12.90 9.29 -0.64
CA LEU A 78 12.79 10.15 0.54
C LEU A 78 13.65 9.69 1.72
N ALA A 79 14.01 8.40 1.80
CA ALA A 79 14.80 7.87 2.91
C ALA A 79 16.17 8.56 3.10
N PRO A 80 16.95 8.86 2.04
CA PRO A 80 18.19 9.64 2.17
C PRO A 80 17.99 11.10 2.61
N LEU A 81 16.76 11.62 2.51
CA LEU A 81 16.41 13.01 2.85
C LEU A 81 15.81 13.13 4.25
N ILE A 82 15.80 12.06 5.04
CA ILE A 82 15.36 12.09 6.44
C ILE A 82 16.21 13.09 7.23
N GLY A 83 15.55 13.91 8.04
CA GLY A 83 16.15 15.02 8.79
C GLY A 83 16.07 16.36 8.07
N THR A 84 15.69 16.40 6.79
CA THR A 84 15.52 17.65 6.05
C THR A 84 14.12 18.24 6.24
N ALA A 85 14.05 19.57 6.16
CA ALA A 85 12.80 20.34 6.21
C ALA A 85 12.60 21.05 4.86
N GLU A 86 11.54 20.72 4.14
CA GLU A 86 11.29 21.27 2.80
C GLU A 86 9.80 21.48 2.54
N ARG A 87 9.52 22.21 1.45
CA ARG A 87 8.16 22.36 0.91
C ARG A 87 7.73 21.06 0.23
N ALA A 88 6.56 20.55 0.60
CA ALA A 88 5.98 19.34 0.05
C ALA A 88 4.57 19.57 -0.46
N VAL A 89 4.19 18.84 -1.51
CA VAL A 89 2.80 18.65 -1.91
C VAL A 89 2.46 17.19 -1.68
N VAL A 90 1.48 16.95 -0.83
CA VAL A 90 1.02 15.61 -0.46
C VAL A 90 -0.43 15.40 -0.81
N GLU A 91 -0.81 14.16 -1.08
CA GLU A 91 -2.19 13.77 -1.35
C GLU A 91 -2.63 12.77 -0.28
N ILE A 92 -3.75 13.04 0.39
CA ILE A 92 -4.25 12.18 1.46
C ILE A 92 -4.90 10.93 0.87
N GLU A 93 -4.43 9.75 1.24
CA GLU A 93 -4.97 8.47 0.76
C GLU A 93 -5.99 7.86 1.70
N GLU A 94 -5.84 8.08 3.01
CA GLU A 94 -6.66 7.47 4.04
C GLU A 94 -7.23 8.54 4.99
N PRO A 95 -8.38 8.27 5.64
CA PRO A 95 -8.92 9.18 6.64
C PRO A 95 -7.95 9.41 7.80
N ALA A 96 -8.08 10.56 8.44
CA ALA A 96 -7.18 10.98 9.50
C ALA A 96 -7.48 10.25 10.81
N ARG A 97 -6.51 9.47 11.30
CA ARG A 97 -6.56 8.83 12.61
C ARG A 97 -6.10 9.80 13.68
N ARG A 98 -6.90 9.97 14.73
CA ARG A 98 -6.55 10.84 15.87
C ARG A 98 -5.68 10.08 16.86
N GLY A 99 -4.44 10.53 17.02
CA GLY A 99 -3.61 10.18 18.18
C GLY A 99 -3.81 11.17 19.33
N SER A 100 -3.14 10.93 20.45
CA SER A 100 -3.25 11.78 21.66
C SER A 100 -2.79 13.22 21.44
N PHE A 101 -1.86 13.46 20.52
CA PHE A 101 -1.25 14.78 20.27
C PHE A 101 -1.12 15.16 18.79
N GLU A 102 -1.48 14.25 17.88
CA GLU A 102 -1.27 14.45 16.45
C GLU A 102 -2.32 13.68 15.64
N LEU A 103 -2.66 14.21 14.47
CA LEU A 103 -3.41 13.51 13.44
C LEU A 103 -2.42 12.72 12.59
N ARG A 104 -2.62 11.41 12.50
CA ARG A 104 -1.78 10.51 11.71
C ARG A 104 -2.61 10.00 10.53
N MET A 105 -2.08 10.12 9.32
CA MET A 105 -2.75 9.63 8.13
C MET A 105 -1.75 9.23 7.07
N ARG A 106 -2.14 8.29 6.22
CA ARG A 106 -1.34 7.95 5.05
C ARG A 106 -1.52 9.00 3.97
N ALA A 107 -0.41 9.47 3.43
CA ALA A 107 -0.39 10.40 2.31
C ALA A 107 0.67 10.00 1.29
N VAL A 108 0.54 10.45 0.05
CA VAL A 108 1.57 10.29 -0.99
C VAL A 108 2.22 11.63 -1.27
N VAL A 109 3.54 11.69 -1.18
CA VAL A 109 4.33 12.87 -1.52
C VAL A 109 4.41 13.00 -3.03
N LEU A 110 3.61 13.89 -3.60
CA LEU A 110 3.63 14.20 -5.03
C LEU A 110 4.83 15.06 -5.42
N ARG A 111 5.28 15.92 -4.51
CA ARG A 111 6.42 16.80 -4.70
C ARG A 111 7.15 17.02 -3.38
N TRP A 112 8.48 16.93 -3.41
CA TRP A 112 9.38 17.27 -2.32
C TRP A 112 10.44 18.22 -2.86
N ARG A 113 10.35 19.51 -2.56
CA ARG A 113 11.17 20.55 -3.21
C ARG A 113 11.07 20.48 -4.74
N ASP A 114 12.10 20.00 -5.43
CA ASP A 114 12.16 19.85 -6.89
C ASP A 114 11.92 18.40 -7.33
N LEU A 115 11.91 17.46 -6.39
CA LEU A 115 11.70 16.05 -6.64
C LEU A 115 10.21 15.73 -6.74
N ARG A 116 9.89 14.73 -7.57
CA ARG A 116 8.53 14.18 -7.73
C ARG A 116 8.53 12.69 -7.37
N PRO A 117 8.71 12.34 -6.09
CA PRO A 117 8.93 10.95 -5.69
C PRO A 117 7.68 10.07 -5.88
N ARG A 118 6.47 10.61 -5.63
CA ARG A 118 5.22 9.83 -5.59
C ARG A 118 5.32 8.64 -4.64
N GLU A 119 5.86 8.89 -3.46
CA GLU A 119 6.07 7.87 -2.42
C GLU A 119 5.09 8.02 -1.26
N PRO A 120 4.58 6.91 -0.70
CA PRO A 120 3.72 6.94 0.47
C PRO A 120 4.54 7.31 1.72
N VAL A 121 3.97 8.18 2.54
CA VAL A 121 4.51 8.64 3.81
C VAL A 121 3.42 8.60 4.87
N LEU A 122 3.84 8.47 6.12
CA LEU A 122 2.96 8.73 7.25
C LEU A 122 2.98 10.23 7.55
N LEU A 123 1.87 10.92 7.34
CA LEU A 123 1.72 12.34 7.62
C LEU A 123 1.28 12.55 9.07
N GLU A 124 2.06 13.31 9.82
CA GLU A 124 1.75 13.77 11.18
C GLU A 124 1.44 15.27 11.15
N LEU A 125 0.20 15.63 11.49
CA LEU A 125 -0.26 17.01 11.62
C LEU A 125 -0.64 17.31 13.08
N PRO A 126 -0.56 18.57 13.54
CA PRO A 126 -1.08 18.94 14.84
C PRO A 126 -2.58 18.67 14.93
N LEU A 127 -3.06 18.47 16.15
CA LEU A 127 -4.50 18.37 16.41
C LEU A 127 -5.20 19.64 15.94
N GLY A 128 -6.30 19.44 15.22
CA GLY A 128 -7.05 20.54 14.62
C GLY A 128 -8.03 20.00 13.58
N ARG A 129 -8.17 20.74 12.48
CA ARG A 129 -9.02 20.31 11.37
C ARG A 129 -8.36 19.15 10.64
N ALA A 130 -9.04 18.00 10.60
CA ALA A 130 -8.61 16.88 9.78
C ALA A 130 -8.85 17.19 8.29
N PRO A 131 -7.83 17.07 7.42
CA PRO A 131 -8.04 17.19 5.99
C PRO A 131 -8.87 15.98 5.49
N PRO A 132 -9.80 16.18 4.52
CA PRO A 132 -10.53 15.07 3.92
C PRO A 132 -9.60 14.17 3.10
N GLN A 133 -10.00 12.90 2.94
CA GLN A 133 -9.39 11.97 1.99
C GLN A 133 -9.44 12.53 0.56
N GLY A 134 -8.40 12.25 -0.22
CA GLY A 134 -8.26 12.68 -1.61
C GLY A 134 -7.91 14.16 -1.79
N VAL A 135 -7.67 14.91 -0.70
CA VAL A 135 -7.25 16.31 -0.80
C VAL A 135 -5.73 16.42 -1.00
N ARG A 136 -5.32 17.39 -1.82
CA ARG A 136 -3.91 17.76 -1.99
C ARG A 136 -3.56 18.92 -1.07
N LEU A 137 -2.55 18.72 -0.23
CA LEU A 137 -2.06 19.68 0.74
C LEU A 137 -0.67 20.16 0.31
N ALA A 138 -0.46 21.47 0.33
CA ALA A 138 0.87 22.05 0.34
C ALA A 138 1.26 22.37 1.78
N LEU A 139 2.44 21.94 2.19
CA LEU A 139 2.92 22.09 3.55
C LEU A 139 4.43 22.27 3.57
N ILE A 140 4.95 22.76 4.69
CA ILE A 140 6.38 22.71 5.01
C ILE A 140 6.50 21.70 6.14
N GLY A 141 7.27 20.64 5.89
CA GLY A 141 7.38 19.54 6.83
C GLY A 141 8.81 19.03 6.95
N VAL A 142 9.06 18.35 8.05
CA VAL A 142 10.33 17.69 8.34
C VAL A 142 10.15 16.19 8.10
N LEU A 143 11.03 15.60 7.29
CA LEU A 143 11.09 14.14 7.17
C LEU A 143 11.77 13.56 8.41
N ARG A 144 11.13 12.55 9.00
CA ARG A 144 11.63 11.80 10.14
C ARG A 144 11.68 10.31 9.81
N ALA A 145 12.63 9.62 10.42
CA ALA A 145 12.66 8.17 10.38
C ALA A 145 11.47 7.60 11.18
N PRO A 146 10.84 6.52 10.70
CA PRO A 146 9.94 5.71 11.51
C PRO A 146 10.57 5.30 12.84
N ARG A 147 9.76 5.31 13.92
CA ARG A 147 10.23 4.91 15.26
C ARG A 147 10.64 3.44 15.23
N GLY A 148 11.71 3.12 15.93
CA GLY A 148 12.16 1.73 16.08
C GLY A 148 11.24 0.91 16.98
N PRO A 149 11.60 -0.35 17.26
CA PRO A 149 10.85 -1.20 18.17
C PRO A 149 10.71 -0.55 19.56
N SER A 150 9.46 -0.42 20.02
CA SER A 150 9.11 0.15 21.31
C SER A 150 7.87 -0.57 21.87
N HIS A 151 7.87 -0.88 23.17
CA HIS A 151 6.74 -1.53 23.85
C HIS A 151 6.16 -2.77 23.14
N GLY A 152 7.01 -3.62 22.54
CA GLY A 152 6.58 -4.81 21.81
C GLY A 152 6.06 -4.56 20.39
N PHE A 153 6.01 -3.30 19.93
CA PHE A 153 5.60 -2.91 18.59
C PHE A 153 6.77 -2.30 17.81
N ASP A 154 7.06 -2.85 16.63
CA ASP A 154 8.03 -2.29 15.69
C ASP A 154 7.30 -1.48 14.60
N GLU A 155 7.14 -0.18 14.85
CA GLU A 155 6.50 0.75 13.93
C GLU A 155 7.26 0.82 12.59
N ARG A 156 8.59 0.81 12.62
CA ARG A 156 9.42 0.83 11.42
C ARG A 156 9.19 -0.40 10.56
N ALA A 157 9.21 -1.60 11.16
CA ALA A 157 8.96 -2.83 10.41
C ALA A 157 7.51 -2.93 9.92
N TRP A 158 6.55 -2.38 10.68
CA TRP A 158 5.16 -2.30 10.26
C TRP A 158 4.97 -1.33 9.08
N LEU A 159 5.49 -0.10 9.15
CA LEU A 159 5.41 0.90 8.07
C LEU A 159 6.13 0.45 6.80
N ARG A 160 7.30 -0.20 6.94
CA ARG A 160 8.05 -0.74 5.79
C ARG A 160 7.23 -1.76 5.00
N ARG A 161 6.42 -2.60 5.67
CA ARG A 161 5.50 -3.54 5.00
C ARG A 161 4.40 -2.84 4.18
N HIS A 162 4.08 -1.60 4.54
CA HIS A 162 3.13 -0.75 3.82
C HIS A 162 3.81 0.14 2.76
N GLY A 163 5.13 -0.03 2.55
CA GLY A 163 5.94 0.79 1.64
C GLY A 163 6.22 2.20 2.17
N ILE A 164 5.92 2.48 3.44
CA ILE A 164 6.17 3.77 4.07
C ILE A 164 7.56 3.74 4.72
N HIS A 165 8.45 4.58 4.21
CA HIS A 165 9.84 4.66 4.68
C HIS A 165 10.15 5.92 5.47
N ALA A 166 9.27 6.92 5.40
CA ALA A 166 9.44 8.20 6.08
C ALA A 166 8.14 8.69 6.70
N VAL A 167 8.29 9.37 7.83
CA VAL A 167 7.22 10.10 8.51
C VAL A 167 7.39 11.57 8.20
N LEU A 168 6.36 12.22 7.67
CA LEU A 168 6.36 13.63 7.35
C LEU A 168 5.61 14.38 8.45
N ARG A 169 6.34 15.17 9.24
CA ARG A 169 5.74 16.00 10.29
C ARG A 169 5.60 17.43 9.78
N ALA A 170 4.39 17.98 9.78
CA ALA A 170 4.14 19.37 9.41
C ALA A 170 3.36 20.08 10.52
N GLN A 171 3.56 21.40 10.65
CA GLN A 171 2.83 22.22 11.62
C GLN A 171 1.68 23.00 10.99
N ASP A 172 1.85 23.37 9.72
CA ASP A 172 0.86 24.14 8.97
C ASP A 172 0.73 23.57 7.56
N TRP A 173 -0.47 23.70 7.00
CA TRP A 173 -0.82 23.14 5.70
C TRP A 173 -1.92 23.96 5.05
N ARG A 174 -1.92 23.95 3.71
CA ARG A 174 -2.94 24.60 2.88
C ARG A 174 -3.46 23.63 1.85
N VAL A 175 -4.78 23.62 1.64
CA VAL A 175 -5.37 22.90 0.51
C VAL A 175 -4.98 23.59 -0.80
N VAL A 176 -4.35 22.84 -1.70
CA VAL A 176 -3.97 23.33 -3.04
C VAL A 176 -4.75 22.65 -4.16
N GLY A 177 -5.53 21.61 -3.84
CA GLY A 177 -6.41 20.95 -4.81
C GLY A 177 -7.02 19.67 -4.27
N ARG A 178 -7.65 18.91 -5.15
CA ARG A 178 -8.19 17.58 -4.88
C ARG A 178 -7.73 16.59 -5.94
N ARG A 179 -7.66 15.31 -5.57
CA ARG A 179 -7.44 14.18 -6.48
C ARG A 179 -8.54 14.19 -7.54
N GLY A 180 -8.14 14.33 -8.80
CA GLY A 180 -9.04 14.28 -9.96
C GLY A 180 -9.22 12.84 -10.48
N GLY A 181 -10.24 12.63 -11.31
CA GLY A 181 -10.47 11.35 -12.01
C GLY A 181 -11.31 10.32 -11.23
N LEU A 182 -11.34 9.08 -11.74
CA LEU A 182 -12.14 7.97 -11.20
C LEU A 182 -11.84 7.66 -9.72
N ALA A 183 -10.59 7.79 -9.29
CA ALA A 183 -10.21 7.62 -7.89
C ALA A 183 -10.90 8.65 -6.97
N GLY A 184 -11.08 9.90 -7.43
CA GLY A 184 -11.81 10.93 -6.68
C GLY A 184 -13.34 10.75 -6.69
N ILE A 185 -13.87 9.82 -7.48
CA ILE A 185 -15.27 9.36 -7.38
C ILE A 185 -15.38 8.30 -6.27
N GLY A 186 -14.41 7.39 -6.18
CA GLY A 186 -14.31 6.42 -5.08
C GLY A 186 -14.23 7.10 -3.71
N ASP A 187 -13.40 8.14 -3.58
CA ASP A 187 -13.30 8.92 -2.33
C ASP A 187 -14.63 9.60 -1.97
N ARG A 188 -15.38 10.08 -2.98
CA ARG A 188 -16.71 10.68 -2.77
C ARG A 188 -17.75 9.65 -2.36
N LEU A 189 -17.70 8.46 -2.95
CA LEU A 189 -18.58 7.36 -2.58
C LEU A 189 -18.27 6.91 -1.15
N HIS A 190 -17.00 6.79 -0.78
CA HIS A 190 -16.58 6.43 0.57
C HIS A 190 -17.02 7.49 1.60
N ALA A 191 -16.81 8.78 1.32
CA ALA A 191 -17.29 9.86 2.18
C ALA A 191 -18.83 9.91 2.27
N TRP A 192 -19.54 9.62 1.17
CA TRP A 192 -20.99 9.53 1.16
C TRP A 192 -21.50 8.33 1.94
N LEU A 193 -20.85 7.16 1.82
CA LEU A 193 -21.16 5.95 2.58
C LEU A 193 -20.87 6.14 4.08
N ALA A 194 -19.76 6.78 4.44
CA ALA A 194 -19.44 7.13 5.82
C ALA A 194 -20.48 8.12 6.41
N GLY A 195 -21.06 8.99 5.58
CA GLY A 195 -22.11 9.93 5.99
C GLY A 195 -23.53 9.34 5.99
N ALA A 196 -23.81 8.37 5.11
CA ALA A 196 -25.10 7.69 4.99
C ALA A 196 -25.22 6.51 5.97
N SER A 197 -24.08 5.95 6.38
CA SER A 197 -24.01 5.00 7.49
C SER A 197 -24.19 5.78 8.78
N VAL A 198 -25.35 5.62 9.40
CA VAL A 198 -25.75 6.01 10.77
C VAL A 198 -26.74 7.18 10.85
N PRO A 199 -28.04 6.87 10.83
CA PRO A 199 -28.97 7.33 11.84
C PRO A 199 -29.14 6.25 12.92
N GLY A 200 -28.66 6.49 14.14
CA GLY A 200 -29.16 5.79 15.35
C GLY A 200 -28.26 4.79 16.09
N VAL A 201 -26.96 4.67 15.79
CA VAL A 201 -26.07 3.75 16.54
C VAL A 201 -24.81 4.46 17.02
N ALA A 202 -24.68 4.66 18.34
CA ALA A 202 -23.52 5.29 18.98
C ALA A 202 -22.67 4.25 19.73
N GLY A 203 -21.36 4.51 19.84
CA GLY A 203 -20.42 3.74 20.66
C GLY A 203 -19.77 2.53 19.96
N VAL A 204 -19.28 1.58 20.76
CA VAL A 204 -18.48 0.40 20.34
C VAL A 204 -19.11 -0.40 19.19
N ARG A 205 -20.44 -0.44 19.09
CA ARG A 205 -21.15 -1.12 17.99
C ARG A 205 -20.93 -0.46 16.63
N ARG A 206 -20.69 0.85 16.59
CA ARG A 206 -20.32 1.57 15.36
C ARG A 206 -18.92 1.17 14.90
N GLY A 207 -17.94 1.15 15.81
CA GLY A 207 -16.56 0.74 15.49
C GLY A 207 -16.44 -0.71 15.03
N VAL A 208 -17.26 -1.62 15.58
CA VAL A 208 -17.29 -3.02 15.10
C VAL A 208 -17.94 -3.14 13.72
N ILE A 209 -18.98 -2.37 13.43
CA ILE A 209 -19.64 -2.41 12.11
C ILE A 209 -18.77 -1.70 11.04
N GLU A 210 -18.15 -0.58 11.36
CA GLU A 210 -17.18 0.10 10.48
C GLU A 210 -15.93 -0.77 10.27
N GLY A 211 -15.46 -1.49 11.30
CA GLY A 211 -14.37 -2.47 11.15
C GLY A 211 -14.72 -3.67 10.25
N VAL A 212 -15.94 -4.20 10.36
CA VAL A 212 -16.38 -5.35 9.55
C VAL A 212 -16.76 -4.96 8.12
N VAL A 213 -17.33 -3.76 7.90
CA VAL A 213 -17.86 -3.33 6.60
C VAL A 213 -16.86 -2.46 5.82
N LEU A 214 -16.04 -1.66 6.49
CA LEU A 214 -15.11 -0.69 5.89
C LEU A 214 -13.64 -1.06 6.11
N GLY A 215 -13.33 -2.01 6.99
CA GLY A 215 -11.95 -2.38 7.35
C GLY A 215 -11.27 -1.33 8.24
N GLU A 216 -12.05 -0.51 8.96
CA GLU A 216 -11.54 0.53 9.86
C GLU A 216 -11.56 0.07 11.32
N ASP A 217 -10.40 -0.07 11.96
CA ASP A 217 -10.27 -0.46 13.38
C ASP A 217 -10.54 0.69 14.38
N GLU A 218 -11.29 1.73 14.00
CA GLU A 218 -11.59 2.84 14.92
C GLU A 218 -12.68 2.46 15.93
N GLY A 219 -12.28 2.18 17.17
CA GLY A 219 -13.20 2.09 18.32
C GLY A 219 -12.86 1.05 19.40
N LEU A 220 -11.77 0.28 19.25
CA LEU A 220 -11.34 -0.65 20.29
C LEU A 220 -10.55 0.13 21.37
N PRO A 221 -10.93 0.06 22.65
CA PRO A 221 -10.10 0.59 23.73
C PRO A 221 -8.74 -0.12 23.75
N ASP A 222 -7.68 0.59 24.14
CA ASP A 222 -6.28 0.13 24.27
C ASP A 222 -6.06 -1.03 25.27
N ALA A 223 -7.11 -1.76 25.64
CA ALA A 223 -7.07 -2.85 26.59
C ALA A 223 -7.94 -4.01 26.10
N LEU A 224 -7.38 -4.80 25.17
CA LEU A 224 -7.69 -6.23 25.02
C LEU A 224 -6.38 -6.97 24.70
#